data_AF-A0A8T6X1K0-F1
#
_entry.id   AF-A0A8T6X1K0-F1
#
_cell.length_a   1.000
_cell.length_b   1.000
_cell.length_c   1.000
_cell.angle_alpha   90.00
_cell.angle_beta   90.00
_cell.angle_gamma   90.00
#
_symmetry.space_group_name_H-M   'P 1'
#
loop_
_entity.id
_entity.type
_entity.pdbx_description
1 polymer ?
#
loop_
_entity_poly.entity_id
_entity_poly.type
_entity_poly.pdbx_seq_one_letter_code
_entity_poly.pdbx_strand_id
1 'polypeptide(L)'
;MAVVLGGEAEAADIYIPGDWVVDTDLEYSGDTVIVRGNVAIKDGGSLTLRNSTLLIDSRRNDAFALVVESTGNMYAYDSVISNRYTDESYHRYFFNVYNDTVFVNTDISRLYGWRDRHGGLRLYYGTHFIKGCNIFSSSTYGIFAATHVTMLETHIYSTSWTRFQLATQDRLYDIEWRIENCTFTGNVNDPYSYGIATNDGFDTHYRRYINITNCNFAGLSYGVYSDPDWNP
;
A
#
# COMPACT_ATOMS: atom_id res chain seq x y z
N MET A 1 -45.13 -19.77 -22.93
CA MET A 1 -43.81 -20.20 -22.43
C MET A 1 -42.97 -18.95 -22.26
N ALA A 2 -42.77 -18.49 -21.04
CA ALA A 2 -41.96 -17.30 -20.77
C ALA A 2 -40.50 -17.73 -20.52
N VAL A 3 -39.57 -17.12 -21.23
CA VAL A 3 -38.13 -17.26 -20.95
C VAL A 3 -37.76 -16.14 -19.99
N VAL A 4 -37.47 -16.49 -18.74
CA VAL A 4 -36.83 -15.56 -17.81
C VAL A 4 -35.34 -15.56 -18.12
N LEU A 5 -34.87 -14.54 -18.82
CA LEU A 5 -33.44 -14.28 -18.95
C LEU A 5 -32.96 -13.60 -17.67
N GLY A 6 -32.64 -14.43 -16.66
CA GLY A 6 -31.84 -14.01 -15.51
C GLY A 6 -30.38 -13.83 -15.95
N GLY A 7 -30.10 -12.74 -16.66
CA GLY A 7 -28.74 -12.24 -16.80
C GLY A 7 -28.42 -11.42 -15.57
N GLU A 8 -27.43 -11.85 -14.79
CA GLU A 8 -26.74 -10.93 -13.89
C GLU A 8 -26.17 -9.80 -14.76
N ALA A 9 -26.50 -8.55 -14.42
CA ALA A 9 -25.96 -7.42 -15.16
C ALA A 9 -24.45 -7.37 -14.89
N GLU A 10 -23.63 -7.51 -15.95
CA GLU A 10 -22.19 -7.30 -15.82
C GLU A 10 -21.95 -5.90 -15.22
N ALA A 11 -21.16 -5.85 -14.15
CA ALA A 11 -20.81 -4.60 -13.49
C ALA A 11 -20.07 -3.70 -14.49
N ALA A 12 -20.68 -2.56 -14.83
CA ALA A 12 -20.12 -1.64 -15.80
C ALA A 12 -18.99 -0.80 -15.19
N ASP A 13 -17.88 -0.66 -15.90
CA ASP A 13 -16.77 0.20 -15.49
C ASP A 13 -17.24 1.64 -15.19
N ILE A 14 -16.95 2.10 -13.97
CA ILE A 14 -17.22 3.47 -13.52
C ILE A 14 -16.01 4.33 -13.86
N TYR A 15 -16.11 5.13 -14.93
CA TYR A 15 -15.01 5.98 -15.40
C TYR A 15 -15.13 7.42 -14.89
N ILE A 16 -14.12 7.89 -14.16
CA ILE A 16 -14.04 9.24 -13.60
C ILE A 16 -12.99 10.05 -14.41
N PRO A 17 -13.42 10.98 -15.28
CA PRO A 17 -12.54 11.71 -16.19
C PRO A 17 -11.88 12.94 -15.52
N GLY A 18 -11.10 12.72 -14.47
CA GLY A 18 -10.38 13.77 -13.76
C GLY A 18 -10.03 13.37 -12.34
N ASP A 19 -9.71 14.37 -11.51
CA ASP A 19 -9.47 14.17 -10.08
C ASP A 19 -10.78 13.76 -9.39
N TRP A 20 -10.73 12.69 -8.59
CA TRP A 20 -11.83 12.21 -7.77
C TRP A 20 -11.64 12.66 -6.32
N VAL A 21 -12.58 13.46 -5.84
CA VAL A 21 -12.67 13.85 -4.43
C VAL A 21 -13.72 12.98 -3.75
N VAL A 22 -13.34 12.36 -2.62
CA VAL A 22 -14.24 11.62 -1.74
C VAL A 22 -14.32 12.39 -0.43
N ASP A 23 -15.37 13.20 -0.27
CA ASP A 23 -15.68 14.05 0.88
C ASP A 23 -16.91 13.59 1.68
N THR A 24 -17.48 12.45 1.30
CA THR A 24 -18.53 11.72 2.03
C THR A 24 -18.17 10.24 2.12
N ASP A 25 -18.96 9.47 2.85
CA ASP A 25 -18.89 8.01 2.80
C ASP A 25 -19.34 7.49 1.42
N LEU A 26 -18.49 6.70 0.77
CA LEU A 26 -18.78 5.99 -0.48
C LEU A 26 -18.37 4.51 -0.33
N GLU A 27 -19.26 3.60 -0.74
CA GLU A 27 -18.97 2.17 -0.82
C GLU A 27 -19.20 1.68 -2.26
N TYR A 28 -18.27 0.87 -2.77
CA TYR A 28 -18.36 0.15 -4.03
C TYR A 28 -18.27 -1.36 -3.78
N SER A 29 -19.05 -2.15 -4.51
CA SER A 29 -19.25 -3.57 -4.25
C SER A 29 -19.40 -4.38 -5.55
N GLY A 30 -18.30 -4.99 -6.01
CA GLY A 30 -18.23 -5.67 -7.31
C GLY A 30 -17.87 -4.74 -8.48
N ASP A 31 -17.62 -3.46 -8.22
CA ASP A 31 -17.41 -2.45 -9.25
C ASP A 31 -15.94 -2.31 -9.68
N THR A 32 -15.72 -1.93 -10.93
CA THR A 32 -14.42 -1.44 -11.42
C THR A 32 -14.48 0.08 -11.54
N VAL A 33 -13.78 0.80 -10.67
CA VAL A 33 -13.65 2.26 -10.71
C VAL A 33 -12.34 2.65 -11.37
N ILE A 34 -12.39 3.42 -12.46
CA ILE A 34 -11.23 3.86 -13.23
C ILE A 34 -11.12 5.37 -13.16
N VAL A 35 -10.04 5.89 -12.56
CA VAL A 35 -9.84 7.32 -12.32
C VAL A 35 -8.70 7.84 -13.18
N ARG A 36 -8.98 8.87 -13.99
CA ARG A 36 -7.96 9.57 -14.80
C ARG A 36 -7.58 10.92 -14.19
N GLY A 37 -7.08 10.84 -12.97
CA GLY A 37 -6.66 11.96 -12.13
C GLY A 37 -6.15 11.45 -10.79
N ASN A 38 -5.98 12.37 -9.86
CA ASN A 38 -5.73 12.06 -8.46
C ASN A 38 -6.99 11.51 -7.79
N VAL A 39 -6.83 10.68 -6.76
CA VAL A 39 -7.90 10.31 -5.83
C VAL A 39 -7.57 10.91 -4.47
N ALA A 40 -8.44 11.78 -3.95
CA ALA A 40 -8.26 12.43 -2.67
C ALA A 40 -9.45 12.11 -1.75
N ILE A 41 -9.19 11.29 -0.75
CA ILE A 41 -10.16 11.00 0.32
C ILE A 41 -9.92 12.05 1.41
N LYS A 42 -10.90 12.94 1.56
CA LYS A 42 -10.84 14.18 2.33
C LYS A 42 -11.29 13.99 3.78
N ASP A 43 -11.11 15.04 4.57
CA ASP A 43 -11.68 15.16 5.91
C ASP A 43 -13.18 14.84 5.92
N GLY A 44 -13.59 13.91 6.79
CA GLY A 44 -14.97 13.43 6.88
C GLY A 44 -15.42 12.46 5.77
N GLY A 45 -14.59 12.22 4.75
CA GLY A 45 -14.86 11.26 3.69
C GLY A 45 -14.35 9.85 4.02
N SER A 46 -15.02 8.82 3.51
CA SER A 46 -14.49 7.45 3.54
C SER A 46 -14.73 6.73 2.23
N LEU A 47 -13.76 5.92 1.81
CA LEU A 47 -13.89 5.05 0.64
C LEU A 47 -13.79 3.59 1.09
N THR A 48 -14.88 2.84 0.89
CA THR A 48 -14.91 1.40 1.10
C THR A 48 -15.00 0.66 -0.23
N LEU A 49 -14.06 -0.26 -0.46
CA LEU A 49 -14.04 -1.15 -1.62
C LEU A 49 -14.30 -2.59 -1.15
N ARG A 50 -15.28 -3.28 -1.74
CA ARG A 50 -15.59 -4.69 -1.47
C ARG A 50 -15.61 -5.46 -2.77
N ASN A 51 -14.80 -6.50 -2.94
CA ASN A 51 -14.72 -7.26 -4.20
C ASN A 51 -14.59 -6.35 -5.45
N SER A 52 -13.92 -5.20 -5.29
CA SER A 52 -13.94 -4.08 -6.25
C SER A 52 -12.53 -3.74 -6.72
N THR A 53 -12.42 -3.19 -7.92
CA THR A 53 -11.14 -2.81 -8.53
C THR A 53 -11.04 -1.29 -8.66
N LEU A 54 -10.05 -0.67 -8.02
CA LEU A 54 -9.69 0.72 -8.23
C LEU A 54 -8.45 0.81 -9.14
N LEU A 55 -8.64 1.38 -10.34
CA LEU A 55 -7.58 1.58 -11.33
C LEU A 55 -7.25 3.07 -11.52
N ILE A 56 -5.99 3.43 -11.30
CA ILE A 56 -5.46 4.75 -11.64
C ILE A 56 -4.98 4.75 -13.11
N ASP A 57 -5.58 5.54 -14.00
CA ASP A 57 -5.23 5.70 -15.43
C ASP A 57 -3.99 6.62 -15.59
N SER A 58 -2.93 6.34 -14.83
CA SER A 58 -1.67 7.08 -14.87
C SER A 58 -0.77 6.54 -15.99
N ARG A 59 -0.58 7.34 -17.04
CA ARG A 59 0.18 6.98 -18.25
C ARG A 59 1.67 7.30 -18.18
N ARG A 60 2.17 7.75 -17.03
CA ARG A 60 3.58 8.08 -16.75
C ARG A 60 3.83 8.07 -15.25
N ASN A 61 5.00 7.61 -14.82
CA ASN A 61 5.60 8.12 -13.60
C ASN A 61 4.85 7.73 -12.31
N ASP A 62 4.56 8.61 -11.34
CA ASP A 62 4.64 10.09 -11.21
C ASP A 62 3.45 10.99 -11.60
N ALA A 63 2.53 10.59 -12.48
CA ALA A 63 1.47 11.51 -12.94
C ALA A 63 0.34 11.78 -11.95
N PHE A 64 -0.08 10.77 -11.15
CA PHE A 64 -1.23 10.84 -10.25
C PHE A 64 -0.94 10.22 -8.87
N ALA A 65 -1.75 10.61 -7.88
CA ALA A 65 -1.69 10.10 -6.52
C ALA A 65 -3.08 9.63 -6.02
N LEU A 66 -3.08 8.57 -5.22
CA LEU A 66 -4.14 8.21 -4.27
C LEU A 66 -3.69 8.70 -2.88
N VAL A 67 -4.49 9.57 -2.26
CA VAL A 67 -4.18 10.20 -0.97
C VAL A 67 -5.36 10.06 -0.03
N VAL A 68 -5.11 9.45 1.14
CA VAL A 68 -6.01 9.50 2.30
C VAL A 68 -5.51 10.61 3.21
N GLU A 69 -6.27 11.69 3.36
CA GLU A 69 -5.87 12.83 4.21
C GLU A 69 -6.08 12.52 5.71
N SER A 70 -5.63 13.42 6.60
CA SER A 70 -5.42 13.16 8.04
C SER A 70 -6.66 12.75 8.85
N THR A 71 -7.84 12.79 8.25
CA THR A 71 -9.14 12.46 8.85
C THR A 71 -10.09 11.78 7.85
N GLY A 72 -9.61 11.50 6.62
CA GLY A 72 -10.29 10.62 5.68
C GLY A 72 -9.96 9.16 5.98
N ASN A 73 -10.75 8.20 5.51
CA ASN A 73 -10.51 6.77 5.79
C ASN A 73 -10.61 5.92 4.53
N MET A 74 -9.79 4.87 4.43
CA MET A 74 -9.88 3.91 3.31
C MET A 74 -9.92 2.47 3.80
N TYR A 75 -10.90 1.73 3.29
CA TYR A 75 -11.12 0.33 3.59
C TYR A 75 -11.19 -0.46 2.28
N ALA A 76 -10.46 -1.58 2.19
CA ALA A 76 -10.54 -2.49 1.04
C ALA A 76 -10.60 -3.95 1.50
N TYR A 77 -11.53 -4.70 0.93
CA TYR A 77 -11.83 -6.09 1.27
C TYR A 77 -11.95 -6.90 -0.02
N ASP A 78 -11.10 -7.91 -0.18
CA ASP A 78 -11.09 -8.81 -1.35
C ASP A 78 -10.95 -8.04 -2.68
N SER A 79 -10.14 -6.98 -2.66
CA SER A 79 -10.15 -5.90 -3.66
C SER A 79 -8.82 -5.75 -4.40
N VAL A 80 -8.80 -4.95 -5.48
CA VAL A 80 -7.58 -4.64 -6.24
C VAL A 80 -7.39 -3.12 -6.29
N ILE A 81 -6.18 -2.63 -6.02
CA ILE A 81 -5.79 -1.23 -6.14
C ILE A 81 -4.51 -1.14 -6.97
N SER A 82 -4.60 -0.66 -8.21
CA SER A 82 -3.46 -0.68 -9.14
C SER A 82 -3.49 0.48 -10.14
N ASN A 83 -2.45 0.56 -10.98
CA ASN A 83 -2.52 1.32 -12.22
C ASN A 83 -3.30 0.50 -13.27
N ARG A 84 -4.09 1.18 -14.10
CA ARG A 84 -4.82 0.59 -15.24
C ARG A 84 -3.92 -0.16 -16.21
N TYR A 85 -2.70 0.35 -16.44
CA TYR A 85 -1.76 -0.22 -17.40
C TYR A 85 -0.85 -1.25 -16.74
N THR A 86 -0.66 -2.37 -17.42
CA THR A 86 -0.07 -3.58 -16.84
C THR A 86 1.23 -4.04 -17.46
N ASP A 87 1.45 -3.61 -18.70
CA ASP A 87 2.44 -4.02 -19.69
C ASP A 87 3.72 -3.17 -19.66
N GLU A 88 3.63 -1.90 -19.29
CA GLU A 88 4.78 -0.98 -19.24
C GLU A 88 5.38 -0.80 -17.84
N SER A 89 6.72 -0.73 -17.77
CA SER A 89 7.48 -0.63 -16.52
C SER A 89 7.51 0.77 -15.87
N TYR A 90 6.74 1.74 -16.40
CA TYR A 90 6.75 3.15 -16.00
C TYR A 90 5.34 3.78 -15.86
N HIS A 91 4.34 2.96 -15.52
CA HIS A 91 2.98 3.39 -15.21
C HIS A 91 2.67 3.07 -13.75
N ARG A 92 3.02 3.99 -12.86
CA ARG A 92 2.79 3.87 -11.42
C ARG A 92 2.03 5.10 -10.89
N TYR A 93 1.70 5.09 -9.61
CA TYR A 93 1.02 6.19 -8.92
C TYR A 93 1.52 6.27 -7.47
N PHE A 94 1.39 7.44 -6.86
CA PHE A 94 1.68 7.57 -5.42
C PHE A 94 0.52 7.02 -4.59
N PHE A 95 0.79 6.34 -3.48
CA PHE A 95 -0.25 5.97 -2.51
C PHE A 95 0.21 6.43 -1.11
N ASN A 96 -0.34 7.56 -0.66
CA ASN A 96 -0.03 8.16 0.63
C ASN A 96 -1.25 8.09 1.55
N VAL A 97 -1.02 7.69 2.80
CA VAL A 97 -2.05 7.51 3.81
C VAL A 97 -1.63 8.25 5.07
N TYR A 98 -2.46 9.21 5.49
CA TYR A 98 -2.23 10.06 6.66
C TYR A 98 -3.22 9.79 7.81
N ASN A 99 -4.01 8.71 7.75
CA ASN A 99 -4.98 8.30 8.77
C ASN A 99 -5.30 6.80 8.66
N ASP A 100 -6.11 6.25 9.57
CA ASP A 100 -6.49 4.84 9.65
C ASP A 100 -6.90 4.19 8.30
N THR A 101 -6.42 2.97 8.07
CA THR A 101 -6.82 2.15 6.91
C THR A 101 -6.89 0.67 7.24
N VAL A 102 -7.80 -0.02 6.55
CA VAL A 102 -7.94 -1.49 6.63
C VAL A 102 -7.84 -2.09 5.23
N PHE A 103 -6.85 -2.93 5.01
CA PHE A 103 -6.71 -3.72 3.78
C PHE A 103 -6.76 -5.21 4.13
N VAL A 104 -7.73 -5.93 3.58
CA VAL A 104 -7.91 -7.37 3.79
C VAL A 104 -8.02 -8.04 2.43
N ASN A 105 -7.23 -9.11 2.20
CA ASN A 105 -7.20 -9.88 0.96
C ASN A 105 -7.09 -8.99 -0.30
N THR A 106 -6.33 -7.89 -0.20
CA THR A 106 -6.30 -6.85 -1.22
C THR A 106 -4.97 -6.86 -1.97
N ASP A 107 -5.02 -6.82 -3.30
CA ASP A 107 -3.86 -6.70 -4.17
C ASP A 107 -3.55 -5.22 -4.42
N ILE A 108 -2.44 -4.73 -3.87
CA ILE A 108 -1.99 -3.33 -4.04
C ILE A 108 -0.71 -3.32 -4.86
N SER A 109 -0.70 -2.65 -6.01
CA SER A 109 0.45 -2.74 -6.92
C SER A 109 0.73 -1.48 -7.74
N ARG A 110 1.93 -1.47 -8.35
CA ARG A 110 2.44 -0.39 -9.24
C ARG A 110 2.59 0.95 -8.52
N LEU A 111 3.26 0.93 -7.37
CA LEU A 111 3.43 2.09 -6.50
C LEU A 111 4.72 2.86 -6.83
N TYR A 112 4.59 4.18 -7.05
CA TYR A 112 5.70 5.07 -7.39
C TYR A 112 6.37 5.68 -6.15
N GLY A 113 7.58 6.21 -6.33
CA GLY A 113 8.36 6.91 -5.31
C GLY A 113 8.95 8.19 -5.87
N TRP A 114 8.88 9.26 -5.10
CA TRP A 114 9.28 10.59 -5.57
C TRP A 114 10.81 10.66 -5.64
N ARG A 115 11.33 11.34 -6.67
CA ARG A 115 12.74 11.70 -6.93
C ARG A 115 13.70 11.19 -5.84
N ASP A 116 14.19 9.97 -6.07
CA ASP A 116 15.29 9.36 -5.34
C ASP A 116 15.06 9.14 -3.83
N ARG A 117 14.09 8.28 -3.45
CA ARG A 117 14.28 7.11 -2.52
C ARG A 117 13.02 6.50 -1.91
N HIS A 118 11.87 7.19 -1.88
CA HIS A 118 10.72 6.74 -1.06
C HIS A 118 9.39 6.60 -1.83
N GLY A 119 9.10 5.37 -2.24
CA GLY A 119 7.85 4.93 -2.85
C GLY A 119 7.35 3.62 -2.28
N GLY A 120 6.20 3.16 -2.77
CA GLY A 120 5.41 2.11 -2.13
C GLY A 120 4.13 2.66 -1.52
N LEU A 121 3.47 1.86 -0.68
CA LEU A 121 2.35 2.30 0.16
C LEU A 121 2.94 3.07 1.34
N ARG A 122 2.67 4.37 1.46
CA ARG A 122 3.27 5.24 2.48
C ARG A 122 2.27 5.53 3.59
N LEU A 123 2.56 5.03 4.78
CA LEU A 123 1.72 5.07 5.97
C LEU A 123 2.34 6.02 6.99
N TYR A 124 1.70 7.18 7.25
CA TYR A 124 2.31 8.27 8.03
C TYR A 124 1.74 8.44 9.44
N TYR A 125 0.42 8.35 9.60
CA TYR A 125 -0.28 8.51 10.88
C TYR A 125 -1.51 7.60 10.94
N GLY A 126 -2.05 7.41 12.15
CA GLY A 126 -3.15 6.48 12.39
C GLY A 126 -2.67 5.05 12.61
N THR A 127 -3.61 4.12 12.63
CA THR A 127 -3.38 2.68 12.79
C THR A 127 -3.79 1.95 11.52
N HIS A 128 -2.88 1.17 10.97
CA HIS A 128 -3.14 0.39 9.75
C HIS A 128 -3.24 -1.10 10.04
N PHE A 129 -4.31 -1.72 9.55
CA PHE A 129 -4.48 -3.16 9.57
C PHE A 129 -4.37 -3.72 8.15
N ILE A 130 -3.38 -4.58 7.91
CA ILE A 130 -3.10 -5.19 6.61
C ILE A 130 -3.12 -6.70 6.80
N LYS A 131 -4.05 -7.40 6.16
CA LYS A 131 -4.18 -8.87 6.29
C LYS A 131 -4.33 -9.55 4.93
N GLY A 132 -3.60 -10.64 4.69
CA GLY A 132 -3.80 -11.49 3.51
C GLY A 132 -3.53 -10.80 2.17
N CYS A 133 -2.84 -9.65 2.19
CA CYS A 133 -2.67 -8.79 1.02
C CYS A 133 -1.45 -9.19 0.18
N ASN A 134 -1.46 -8.86 -1.11
CA ASN A 134 -0.27 -8.88 -1.97
C ASN A 134 0.15 -7.45 -2.28
N ILE A 135 1.39 -7.08 -1.99
CA ILE A 135 1.92 -5.73 -2.23
C ILE A 135 3.14 -5.80 -3.14
N PHE A 136 3.02 -5.32 -4.39
CA PHE A 136 4.01 -5.65 -5.42
C PHE A 136 4.21 -4.64 -6.56
N SER A 137 5.30 -4.83 -7.32
CA SER A 137 5.70 -3.99 -8.48
C SER A 137 5.98 -2.52 -8.14
N SER A 138 6.38 -2.26 -6.89
CA SER A 138 6.71 -0.93 -6.37
C SER A 138 8.14 -0.51 -6.73
N SER A 139 8.33 0.77 -7.05
CA SER A 139 9.60 1.33 -7.54
C SER A 139 10.76 1.38 -6.52
N THR A 140 10.49 1.22 -5.23
CA THR A 140 11.48 1.26 -4.14
C THR A 140 11.03 0.35 -3.01
N TYR A 141 10.14 0.80 -2.11
CA TYR A 141 9.60 -0.03 -1.03
C TYR A 141 8.27 -0.68 -1.40
N GLY A 142 7.90 -1.76 -0.72
CA GLY A 142 6.52 -2.28 -0.76
C GLY A 142 5.61 -1.41 0.10
N ILE A 143 5.93 -1.35 1.39
CA ILE A 143 5.37 -0.43 2.38
C ILE A 143 6.50 0.44 2.96
N PHE A 144 6.22 1.71 3.19
CA PHE A 144 6.94 2.60 4.09
C PHE A 144 6.01 2.99 5.23
N ALA A 145 6.36 2.72 6.49
CA ALA A 145 5.55 3.09 7.65
C ALA A 145 6.32 3.93 8.66
N ALA A 146 5.70 5.04 9.06
CA ALA A 146 6.14 5.93 10.13
C ALA A 146 5.16 5.95 11.33
N THR A 147 4.27 4.96 11.40
CA THR A 147 3.19 4.83 12.41
C THR A 147 2.84 3.37 12.66
N HIS A 148 1.84 3.09 13.51
CA HIS A 148 1.40 1.76 13.91
C HIS A 148 0.91 0.91 12.73
N VAL A 149 1.44 -0.32 12.62
CA VAL A 149 1.01 -1.30 11.61
C VAL A 149 0.86 -2.67 12.24
N THR A 150 -0.33 -3.25 12.09
CA THR A 150 -0.55 -4.70 12.24
C THR A 150 -0.63 -5.31 10.86
N MET A 151 0.38 -6.11 10.49
CA MET A 151 0.47 -6.81 9.21
C MET A 151 0.49 -8.32 9.42
N LEU A 152 -0.49 -9.02 8.87
CA LEU A 152 -0.72 -10.45 9.06
C LEU A 152 -0.81 -11.15 7.71
N GLU A 153 -0.25 -12.35 7.57
CA GLU A 153 -0.49 -13.25 6.43
C GLU A 153 -0.24 -12.58 5.05
N THR A 154 0.60 -11.55 4.99
CA THR A 154 0.75 -10.64 3.83
C THR A 154 2.02 -10.97 3.05
N HIS A 155 1.96 -10.90 1.72
CA HIS A 155 3.10 -11.14 0.82
C HIS A 155 3.56 -9.85 0.16
N ILE A 156 4.83 -9.49 0.33
CA ILE A 156 5.44 -8.34 -0.35
C ILE A 156 6.58 -8.82 -1.26
N TYR A 157 6.50 -8.50 -2.55
CA TYR A 157 7.43 -8.98 -3.58
C TYR A 157 7.56 -8.01 -4.76
N SER A 158 8.53 -8.26 -5.66
CA SER A 158 8.79 -7.42 -6.84
C SER A 158 8.92 -5.91 -6.52
N THR A 159 9.48 -5.58 -5.35
CA THR A 159 9.93 -4.22 -5.01
C THR A 159 11.41 -4.09 -5.37
N SER A 160 11.87 -2.87 -5.69
CA SER A 160 13.28 -2.67 -6.02
C SER A 160 14.19 -2.83 -4.79
N TRP A 161 13.85 -2.24 -3.64
CA TRP A 161 14.71 -2.21 -2.45
C TRP A 161 14.09 -3.00 -1.28
N THR A 162 13.74 -2.32 -0.18
CA THR A 162 13.11 -2.95 0.99
C THR A 162 11.70 -3.42 0.65
N ARG A 163 11.19 -4.47 1.31
CA ARG A 163 9.79 -4.86 1.19
C ARG A 163 8.94 -4.10 2.21
N PHE A 164 9.37 -4.05 3.47
CA PHE A 164 8.77 -3.21 4.51
C PHE A 164 9.82 -2.29 5.16
N GLN A 165 9.74 -1.00 4.86
CA GLN A 165 10.57 0.03 5.48
C GLN A 165 9.85 0.60 6.71
N LEU A 166 10.50 0.48 7.86
CA LEU A 166 10.12 1.17 9.09
C LEU A 166 10.94 2.45 9.16
N ALA A 167 10.29 3.58 9.43
CA ALA A 167 10.95 4.86 9.64
C ALA A 167 10.42 5.46 10.92
N THR A 168 11.26 6.16 11.68
CA THR A 168 10.78 6.95 12.81
C THR A 168 10.92 8.42 12.48
N GLN A 169 9.79 9.12 12.42
CA GLN A 169 9.80 10.57 12.42
C GLN A 169 9.64 11.02 13.88
N ASP A 170 10.36 12.09 14.28
CA ASP A 170 10.58 12.54 15.67
C ASP A 170 9.34 12.94 16.50
N ARG A 171 8.13 12.55 16.08
CA ARG A 171 6.85 13.07 16.57
C ARG A 171 5.91 12.02 17.15
N LEU A 172 6.18 10.73 16.97
CA LEU A 172 5.38 9.64 17.54
C LEU A 172 6.20 8.85 18.56
N TYR A 173 5.86 9.04 19.84
CA TYR A 173 6.29 8.18 20.92
C TYR A 173 5.42 6.91 20.92
N ASP A 174 5.99 5.77 21.30
CA ASP A 174 5.32 4.47 21.51
C ASP A 174 4.70 3.81 20.24
N ILE A 175 5.42 3.78 19.10
CA ILE A 175 4.98 3.03 17.90
C ILE A 175 5.09 1.50 18.12
N GLU A 176 4.02 0.78 17.77
CA GLU A 176 3.97 -0.69 17.71
C GLU A 176 3.86 -1.19 16.27
N TRP A 177 4.71 -2.15 15.91
CA TRP A 177 4.64 -2.90 14.66
C TRP A 177 4.53 -4.39 14.95
N ARG A 178 3.42 -4.98 14.51
CA ARG A 178 3.13 -6.41 14.66
C ARG A 178 3.08 -7.06 13.28
N ILE A 179 4.00 -8.00 13.03
CA ILE A 179 4.27 -8.58 11.70
C ILE A 179 4.27 -10.10 11.86
N GLU A 180 3.21 -10.78 11.42
CA GLU A 180 3.02 -12.21 11.68
C GLU A 180 2.67 -13.00 10.42
N ASN A 181 3.25 -14.19 10.26
CA ASN A 181 2.98 -15.11 9.14
C ASN A 181 3.18 -14.47 7.74
N CYS A 182 3.97 -13.40 7.63
CA CYS A 182 4.17 -12.65 6.38
C CYS A 182 5.30 -13.26 5.53
N THR A 183 5.24 -13.06 4.21
CA THR A 183 6.31 -13.45 3.28
C THR A 183 6.91 -12.23 2.61
N PHE A 184 8.24 -12.21 2.51
CA PHE A 184 9.00 -11.17 1.84
C PHE A 184 9.89 -11.82 0.77
N THR A 185 9.66 -11.48 -0.51
CA THR A 185 10.38 -12.10 -1.64
C THR A 185 11.22 -11.10 -2.42
N GLY A 186 12.53 -11.36 -2.44
CA GLY A 186 13.59 -10.53 -3.03
C GLY A 186 14.09 -11.00 -4.39
N ASN A 187 15.08 -10.25 -4.89
CA ASN A 187 16.07 -10.74 -5.85
C ASN A 187 17.44 -10.75 -5.16
N VAL A 188 18.15 -11.89 -5.16
CA VAL A 188 19.46 -12.02 -4.48
C VAL A 188 20.57 -11.20 -5.14
N ASN A 189 20.36 -10.77 -6.38
CA ASN A 189 21.32 -10.00 -7.16
C ASN A 189 21.21 -8.48 -6.95
N ASP A 190 20.21 -8.01 -6.18
CA ASP A 190 20.06 -6.59 -5.84
C ASP A 190 20.55 -6.36 -4.40
N PRO A 191 21.62 -5.57 -4.18
CA PRO A 191 22.20 -5.38 -2.84
C PRO A 191 21.32 -4.58 -1.88
N TYR A 192 20.22 -3.99 -2.36
CA TYR A 192 19.21 -3.28 -1.55
C TYR A 192 17.96 -4.11 -1.27
N SER A 193 17.98 -5.41 -1.64
CA SER A 193 16.90 -6.38 -1.50
C SER A 193 16.71 -6.81 -0.03
N TYR A 194 16.06 -5.98 0.77
CA TYR A 194 15.82 -6.21 2.21
C TYR A 194 14.37 -6.61 2.49
N GLY A 195 14.15 -7.54 3.43
CA GLY A 195 12.80 -7.90 3.85
C GLY A 195 12.17 -6.79 4.66
N ILE A 196 12.65 -6.61 5.89
CA ILE A 196 12.29 -5.50 6.78
C ILE A 196 13.55 -4.66 7.03
N ALA A 197 13.45 -3.32 6.97
CA ALA A 197 14.54 -2.42 7.30
C ALA A 197 14.11 -1.28 8.24
N THR A 198 15.06 -0.69 8.96
CA THR A 198 14.91 0.55 9.77
C THR A 198 16.14 1.44 9.62
N ASN A 199 15.92 2.77 9.62
CA ASN A 199 16.95 3.81 9.43
C ASN A 199 17.56 4.31 10.75
N ASP A 200 16.84 4.15 11.86
CA ASP A 200 17.15 4.85 13.13
C ASP A 200 17.83 3.92 14.14
N GLY A 201 18.47 2.87 13.61
CA GLY A 201 18.79 1.65 14.35
C GLY A 201 17.54 0.96 14.92
N PHE A 202 17.78 -0.07 15.74
CA PHE A 202 16.82 -0.49 16.78
C PHE A 202 17.06 0.31 18.08
N ASP A 203 17.48 1.58 17.99
CA ASP A 203 17.97 2.30 19.16
C ASP A 203 16.85 2.66 20.15
N THR A 204 17.23 2.63 21.42
CA THR A 204 16.39 2.44 22.60
C THR A 204 15.78 3.72 23.17
N HIS A 205 16.09 4.89 22.59
CA HIS A 205 15.64 6.20 23.04
C HIS A 205 14.11 6.42 22.93
N TYR A 206 13.41 5.54 22.20
CA TYR A 206 11.95 5.51 22.09
C TYR A 206 11.45 4.08 22.35
N ARG A 207 10.29 3.91 22.99
CA ARG A 207 9.69 2.59 23.21
C ARG A 207 9.10 2.07 21.90
N ARG A 208 9.94 1.45 21.08
CA ARG A 208 9.56 0.89 19.78
C ARG A 208 9.35 -0.62 19.96
N TYR A 209 8.13 -1.10 19.75
CA TYR A 209 7.81 -2.53 19.88
C TYR A 209 7.69 -3.14 18.49
N ILE A 210 8.72 -3.88 18.07
CA ILE A 210 8.72 -4.61 16.79
C ILE A 210 8.56 -6.10 17.09
N ASN A 211 7.41 -6.67 16.76
CA ASN A 211 7.13 -8.09 16.94
C ASN A 211 7.04 -8.77 15.57
N ILE A 212 8.05 -9.57 15.22
CA ILE A 212 8.14 -10.31 13.96
C ILE A 212 8.07 -11.81 14.27
N THR A 213 6.99 -12.48 13.85
CA THR A 213 6.81 -13.93 14.10
C THR A 213 6.46 -14.68 12.82
N ASN A 214 6.97 -15.92 12.71
CA ASN A 214 6.65 -16.86 11.63
C ASN A 214 6.79 -16.30 10.19
N CYS A 215 7.66 -15.30 10.00
CA CYS A 215 7.83 -14.66 8.71
C CYS A 215 8.84 -15.39 7.83
N ASN A 216 8.57 -15.47 6.53
CA ASN A 216 9.43 -16.09 5.53
C ASN A 216 10.19 -15.02 4.73
N PHE A 217 11.50 -15.20 4.59
CA PHE A 217 12.41 -14.27 3.91
C PHE A 217 13.12 -15.01 2.77
N ALA A 218 12.67 -14.82 1.54
CA ALA A 218 13.11 -15.61 0.38
C ALA A 218 13.79 -14.74 -0.67
N GLY A 219 15.01 -15.08 -1.07
CA GLY A 219 15.73 -14.40 -2.15
C GLY A 219 16.18 -12.96 -1.84
N LEU A 220 16.35 -12.62 -0.57
CA LEU A 220 16.76 -11.30 -0.08
C LEU A 220 18.26 -11.28 0.25
N SER A 221 18.90 -10.12 0.17
CA SER A 221 20.26 -9.92 0.70
C SER A 221 20.28 -9.96 2.23
N TYR A 222 19.24 -9.40 2.86
CA TYR A 222 19.02 -9.44 4.31
C TYR A 222 17.54 -9.64 4.61
N GLY A 223 17.21 -10.55 5.55
CA GLY A 223 15.83 -10.76 5.99
C GLY A 223 15.32 -9.58 6.81
N VAL A 224 16.03 -9.26 7.89
CA VAL A 224 15.82 -8.05 8.70
C VAL A 224 17.13 -7.27 8.73
N TYR A 225 17.06 -5.97 8.48
CA TYR A 225 18.18 -5.05 8.40
C TYR A 225 17.93 -3.83 9.30
N SER A 226 19.01 -3.24 9.81
CA SER A 226 18.97 -2.02 10.62
C SER A 226 20.32 -1.36 10.49
N ASP A 227 20.32 -0.12 10.04
CA ASP A 227 21.53 0.66 9.87
C ASP A 227 21.30 2.06 10.45
N PRO A 228 21.85 2.35 11.65
CA PRO A 228 21.68 3.64 12.32
C PRO A 228 22.46 4.77 11.64
N ASP A 229 23.41 4.43 10.76
CA ASP A 229 24.19 5.39 9.98
C ASP A 229 23.57 5.60 8.57
N TRP A 230 22.46 4.91 8.24
CA TRP A 230 21.79 5.04 6.95
C TRP A 230 20.98 6.33 6.84
N ASN A 231 21.69 7.39 6.45
CA ASN A 231 21.10 8.63 5.98
C ASN A 231 20.84 8.51 4.45
N PRO A 232 19.58 8.30 4.01
CA PRO A 232 19.23 8.14 2.59
C PRO A 232 19.45 9.44 1.79
#